data_AF-A0A1Z4EBD9-F1
#
_entry.id   AF-A0A1Z4EBD9-F1
#
_cell.length_a   1.000
_cell.length_b   1.000
_cell.length_c   1.000
_cell.angle_alpha   90.00
_cell.angle_beta   90.00
_cell.angle_gamma   90.00
#
_symmetry.space_group_name_H-M   'P 1'
#
loop_
_entity.id
_entity.type
_entity.pdbx_description
1 polymer ?
#
loop_
_entity_poly.entity_id
_entity_poly.type
_entity_poly.pdbx_seq_one_letter_code
_entity_poly.pdbx_strand_id
1 'polypeptide(L)' 'MVTVERGRARCPRCMSWAEYRFLDRGDDTLEYQVQCGSCGNVHSEVSAVATSSTAAA' A
#
# COMPACT_ATOMS: atom_id res chain seq x y z
N MET A 1 8.58 7.86 -6.48
CA MET A 1 7.66 6.88 -5.88
C MET A 1 8.40 5.57 -5.73
N VAL A 2 8.65 5.14 -4.49
CA VAL A 2 9.47 3.96 -4.17
C VAL A 2 8.61 2.95 -3.44
N THR A 3 8.69 1.67 -3.84
CA THR A 3 8.04 0.59 -3.07
C THR A 3 8.81 0.35 -1.79
N VAL A 4 8.18 0.56 -0.64
CA VAL A 4 8.79 0.35 0.68
C VAL A 4 8.47 -1.02 1.26
N GLU A 5 7.31 -1.58 0.92
CA GLU A 5 6.93 -2.95 1.28
C GLU A 5 6.12 -3.58 0.15
N ARG A 6 6.22 -4.91 -0.01
CA ARG A 6 5.37 -5.68 -0.92
C ARG A 6 5.01 -7.03 -0.30
N GLY A 7 3.85 -7.55 -0.68
CA GLY A 7 3.40 -8.87 -0.23
C GLY A 7 2.16 -9.34 -0.97
N ARG A 8 1.47 -10.32 -0.38
CA ARG A 8 0.27 -10.93 -0.97
C ARG A 8 -0.95 -10.65 -0.12
N ALA A 9 -2.04 -10.24 -0.76
CA ALA A 9 -3.34 -10.00 -0.15
C ALA A 9 -4.44 -10.64 -1.00
N ARG A 10 -5.67 -10.66 -0.46
CA ARG A 10 -6.87 -11.06 -1.21
C ARG A 10 -7.41 -9.86 -1.97
N CYS A 11 -7.77 -10.06 -3.23
CA CYS A 11 -8.44 -9.03 -4.02
C CYS A 11 -9.81 -8.72 -3.39
N PRO A 12 -10.12 -7.45 -3.07
CA PRO A 12 -11.40 -7.09 -2.46
C PRO A 12 -12.60 -7.31 -3.40
N ARG A 13 -12.35 -7.52 -4.71
CA ARG A 13 -13.40 -7.80 -5.70
C ARG A 13 -13.67 -9.28 -5.94
N CYS A 14 -12.65 -10.06 -6.26
CA CYS A 14 -12.82 -11.46 -6.67
C CYS A 14 -12.28 -12.47 -5.65
N MET A 15 -11.67 -12.00 -4.56
CA MET A 15 -11.02 -12.84 -3.55
C MET A 15 -9.87 -13.73 -4.07
N SER A 16 -9.43 -13.62 -5.32
CA SER A 16 -8.18 -14.24 -5.78
C SER A 16 -6.97 -13.64 -5.07
N TRP A 17 -5.85 -14.36 -5.08
CA TRP A 17 -4.58 -13.81 -4.62
C TRP A 17 -4.14 -12.65 -5.52
N ALA A 18 -3.70 -11.57 -4.90
CA ALA A 18 -3.20 -10.37 -5.55
C ALA A 18 -1.92 -9.89 -4.85
N GLU A 19 -1.07 -9.20 -5.60
CA GLU A 19 0.10 -8.54 -5.03
C GLU A 19 -0.35 -7.21 -4.43
N TYR A 20 0.13 -6.91 -3.22
CA TYR A 20 0.02 -5.58 -2.64
C TYR A 20 1.40 -4.93 -2.52
N ARG A 21 1.42 -3.60 -2.50
CA ARG A 21 2.60 -2.79 -2.30
C ARG A 21 2.27 -1.55 -1.49
N PHE A 22 3.13 -1.22 -0.54
CA PHE A 22 3.18 0.10 0.06
C PHE A 22 4.18 0.94 -0.69
N LEU A 23 3.74 2.13 -1.10
CA LEU A 23 4.48 3.03 -1.96
C LEU A 23 4.67 4.35 -1.22
N ASP A 24 5.92 4.72 -1.01
CA ASP A 24 6.26 6.06 -0.55
C ASP A 24 6.09 7.05 -1.72
N ARG A 25 5.16 7.98 -1.53
CA ARG A 25 4.80 9.03 -2.49
C ARG A 25 5.62 10.30 -2.28
N GLY A 26 6.36 10.43 -1.18
CA GLY A 26 6.92 11.69 -0.69
C GLY A 26 5.92 12.44 0.19
N ASP A 27 6.34 13.59 0.73
CA ASP A 27 5.50 14.49 1.56
C ASP A 27 4.76 13.75 2.69
N ASP A 28 5.48 12.89 3.41
CA ASP A 28 4.94 12.05 4.50
C ASP A 28 3.68 11.28 4.09
N THR A 29 3.61 10.81 2.84
CA THR A 29 2.43 10.13 2.30
C THR A 29 2.77 8.71 1.86
N LEU A 30 1.94 7.75 2.31
CA LEU A 30 2.05 6.35 1.95
C LEU A 30 0.81 5.89 1.18
N GLU A 31 1.02 5.19 0.08
CA GLU A 31 -0.06 4.54 -0.67
C GLU A 31 -0.01 3.03 -0.49
N TYR A 32 -1.10 2.46 0.00
CA TYR A 32 -1.37 1.03 -0.07
C TYR A 32 -2.06 0.71 -1.39
N GLN A 33 -1.46 -0.17 -2.20
CA GLN A 33 -2.04 -0.57 -3.48
C GLN A 33 -2.11 -2.09 -3.60
N VAL A 34 -3.26 -2.61 -4.05
CA VAL A 34 -3.46 -4.03 -4.38
C VAL A 34 -3.78 -4.16 -5.87
N GLN A 35 -2.99 -4.93 -6.60
CA GLN A 35 -3.19 -5.19 -8.03
C GLN A 35 -3.52 -6.67 -8.25
N CYS A 36 -4.75 -6.94 -8.69
CA CYS A 36 -5.19 -8.30 -8.96
C CYS A 36 -4.91 -8.71 -10.41
N GLY A 37 -4.05 -9.71 -10.61
CA GLY A 37 -3.80 -10.29 -11.93
C GLY A 37 -4.96 -11.14 -12.47
N SER A 38 -5.90 -11.57 -11.62
CA SER A 38 -7.02 -12.44 -12.03
C SER A 38 -8.20 -11.67 -12.63
N CYS A 39 -8.63 -10.57 -11.98
CA CYS A 39 -9.77 -9.78 -12.44
C CYS A 39 -9.41 -8.36 -12.89
N GLY A 40 -8.13 -7.97 -12.80
CA GLY A 40 -7.66 -6.64 -13.20
C GLY A 40 -8.01 -5.51 -12.22
N ASN A 41 -8.69 -5.80 -11.10
CA ASN A 41 -9.03 -4.75 -10.12
C ASN A 41 -7.75 -4.18 -9.48
N VAL A 42 -7.69 -2.85 -9.44
CA VAL A 42 -6.69 -2.09 -8.68
C VAL A 42 -7.40 -1.39 -7.54
N HIS A 43 -6.96 -1.67 -6.32
CA HIS A 43 -7.41 -0.97 -5.11
C HIS A 43 -6.26 -0.11 -4.62
N SER A 44 -6.53 1.14 -4.22
CA SER A 44 -5.52 2.10 -3.78
C SER A 44 -6.07 2.97 -2.66
N GLU A 45 -5.32 3.06 -1.56
CA GLU A 45 -5.62 3.91 -0.41
C GLU A 45 -4.40 4.77 -0.09
N VAL A 46 -4.60 6.08 0.02
CA VAL A 46 -3.54 7.04 0.32
C VAL A 46 -3.73 7.54 1.74
N SER A 47 -2.68 7.44 2.55
CA SER A 47 -2.68 7.82 3.96
C SER A 47 -1.52 8.77 4.24
N ALA A 48 -1.80 9.86 4.95
CA ALA A 48 -0.75 10.68 5.56
C ALA A 48 -0.10 9.88 6.69
N VAL A 49 1.22 9.78 6.65
CA VAL A 49 2.04 9.21 7.71
C VAL A 49 2.19 10.29 8.76
N ALA A 50 1.58 10.08 9.93
CA ALA A 50 1.90 10.92 11.07
C ALA A 50 3.35 10.64 11.46
N THR A 51 4.25 11.60 11.22
CA THR A 51 5.59 11.61 11.83
C THR A 51 5.43 11.82 13.32
N SER A 52 5.16 10.74 14.04
CA SER A 52 5.29 10.71 15.49
C SER A 52 6.79 10.80 15.79
N SER A 53 7.30 11.99 16.07
CA SER A 53 8.66 12.17 16.57
C SER A 53 8.76 11.48 17.92
N THR A 54 9.24 10.24 17.94
CA THR A 54 9.65 9.58 19.18
C THR A 54 10.89 10.29 19.66
N ALA A 55 10.74 11.25 20.57
CA ALA A 55 11.87 11.88 21.24
C ALA A 55 12.57 10.80 22.09
N ALA A 56 13.77 10.39 21.67
CA ALA A 56 14.64 9.56 22.49
C ALA A 56 15.12 10.43 23.68
N ALA A 57 14.79 9.99 24.89
CA ALA A 57 15.19 10.62 26.15
C ALA A 57 16.56 10.14 26.62
#